data_AF-L9V1N6-F1
#
_entry.id   AF-L9V1N6-F1
#
_cell.length_a   1.000
_cell.length_b   1.000
_cell.length_c   1.000
_cell.angle_alpha   90.00
_cell.angle_beta   90.00
_cell.angle_gamma   90.00
#
_symmetry.space_group_name_H-M   'P 1'
#
loop_
_entity.id
_entity.type
_entity.pdbx_description
1 polymer ?
#
loop_
_entity_poly.entity_id
_entity_poly.type
_entity_poly.pdbx_seq_one_letter_code
_entity_poly.pdbx_strand_id
1 'polypeptide(L)'
;MQTALVILDGWGLGDHDRRDAVKAAETPNFDRFADTGAYGTLEVSGRNVGLPDGQMGNSEVGHLNIGAGRVVKQAYTRIEDAIADGSFYENDALNSAFDHVESTGGRVHFMGLVSDGGVHSEQQHLHALIEMAADRGVEAVTHAFMDGRDTDPHGGEDYLTELESVAAAEGTGDVATVSGRYYAMDRDQNWERTRRAYDAIVNREAEFEAATAVDAVTES
;
A
#
# COMPACT_ATOMS: atom_id res chain seq x y z
N MET A 1 30.82 19.50 24.42
CA MET A 1 30.95 18.16 23.81
C MET A 1 30.41 18.29 22.40
N GLN A 2 31.15 17.85 21.39
CA GLN A 2 30.65 17.76 20.01
C GLN A 2 30.32 16.30 19.74
N THR A 3 29.14 16.05 19.17
CA THR A 3 28.64 14.71 18.87
C THR A 3 28.26 14.67 17.40
N ALA A 4 28.59 13.57 16.73
CA ALA A 4 28.22 13.30 15.35
C ALA A 4 27.57 11.92 15.23
N LEU A 5 26.51 11.85 14.44
CA LEU A 5 25.92 10.59 13.97
C LEU A 5 26.36 10.38 12.52
N VAL A 6 26.99 9.24 12.24
CA VAL A 6 27.46 8.88 10.90
C VAL A 6 26.69 7.66 10.45
N ILE A 7 25.92 7.79 9.38
CA ILE A 7 25.11 6.72 8.80
C ILE A 7 25.83 6.22 7.55
N LEU A 8 26.25 4.95 7.56
CA LEU A 8 26.78 4.27 6.39
C LEU A 8 25.60 3.61 5.66
N ASP A 9 24.98 4.34 4.72
CA ASP A 9 23.76 3.88 4.05
C ASP A 9 24.02 2.59 3.22
N GLY A 10 23.14 1.60 3.36
CA GLY A 10 23.30 0.28 2.75
C GLY A 10 24.41 -0.62 3.34
N TRP A 11 25.01 -0.26 4.48
CA TRP A 11 26.05 -1.05 5.14
C TRP A 11 25.47 -2.00 6.20
N GLY A 12 25.19 -3.24 5.81
CA GLY A 12 24.65 -4.28 6.68
C GLY A 12 25.66 -5.35 7.10
N LEU A 13 25.30 -6.15 8.10
CA LEU A 13 26.02 -7.37 8.47
C LEU A 13 25.33 -8.56 7.79
N GLY A 14 26.00 -9.13 6.77
CA GLY A 14 25.48 -10.28 6.03
C GLY A 14 25.73 -11.63 6.73
N ASP A 15 25.05 -12.67 6.24
CA ASP A 15 25.28 -14.08 6.63
C ASP A 15 26.60 -14.66 6.08
N HIS A 16 27.22 -13.94 5.14
CA HIS A 16 28.44 -14.30 4.42
C HIS A 16 28.34 -15.56 3.56
N ASP A 17 27.13 -16.02 3.24
CA ASP A 17 26.88 -17.20 2.38
C ASP A 17 26.83 -16.82 0.89
N ARG A 18 26.94 -15.52 0.58
CA ARG A 18 26.86 -14.94 -0.77
C ARG A 18 27.96 -13.89 -1.00
N ARG A 19 27.87 -13.19 -2.14
CA ARG A 19 28.73 -12.03 -2.44
C ARG A 19 28.49 -10.94 -1.39
N ASP A 20 29.49 -10.71 -0.55
CA ASP A 20 29.46 -9.72 0.53
C ASP A 20 30.57 -8.70 0.30
N ALA A 21 30.18 -7.50 -0.16
CA ALA A 21 31.13 -6.42 -0.44
C ALA A 21 31.68 -5.78 0.84
N VAL A 22 30.90 -5.77 1.93
CA VAL A 22 31.33 -5.20 3.22
C VAL A 22 32.46 -6.05 3.79
N LYS A 23 32.30 -7.38 3.79
CA LYS A 23 33.33 -8.31 4.27
C LYS A 23 34.55 -8.38 3.35
N ALA A 24 34.37 -8.24 2.04
CA ALA A 24 35.47 -8.30 1.08
C ALA A 24 36.35 -7.03 1.06
N ALA A 25 35.84 -5.91 1.58
CA ALA A 25 36.56 -4.65 1.61
C ALA A 25 37.59 -4.59 2.74
N GLU A 26 38.68 -3.86 2.52
CA GLU A 26 39.61 -3.49 3.60
C GLU A 26 39.04 -2.29 4.36
N THR A 27 38.60 -2.51 5.61
CA THR A 27 37.90 -1.50 6.42
C THR A 27 38.62 -1.12 7.72
N PRO A 28 39.94 -0.84 7.68
CA PRO A 28 40.80 -0.80 8.87
C PRO A 28 40.38 0.23 9.93
N ASN A 29 39.72 1.32 9.53
CA ASN A 29 39.18 2.29 10.49
C ASN A 29 37.94 1.76 11.22
N PHE A 30 37.00 1.15 10.47
CA PHE A 30 35.79 0.55 11.05
C PHE A 30 36.17 -0.62 11.97
N ASP A 31 37.05 -1.51 11.49
CA ASP A 31 37.53 -2.68 12.23
C ASP A 31 38.17 -2.26 13.55
N ARG A 32 39.08 -1.26 13.51
CA ARG A 32 39.70 -0.70 14.71
C ARG A 32 38.66 -0.17 15.70
N PHE A 33 37.62 0.54 15.24
CA PHE A 33 36.59 1.06 16.13
C PHE A 33 35.77 -0.07 16.77
N ALA A 34 35.41 -1.09 15.99
CA ALA A 34 34.68 -2.25 16.48
C ALA A 34 35.50 -3.03 17.54
N ASP A 35 36.78 -3.31 17.26
CA ASP A 35 37.69 -4.07 18.15
C ASP A 35 37.95 -3.36 19.49
N THR A 36 37.88 -2.02 19.52
CA THR A 36 38.04 -1.25 20.76
C THR A 36 36.81 -1.29 21.69
N GLY A 37 35.76 -2.04 21.33
CA GLY A 37 34.60 -2.31 22.19
C GLY A 37 33.44 -1.32 22.03
N ALA A 38 33.52 -0.39 21.07
CA ALA A 38 32.44 0.54 20.75
C ALA A 38 31.50 -0.05 19.68
N TYR A 39 30.96 -1.26 19.93
CA TYR A 39 30.19 -2.01 18.94
C TYR A 39 28.91 -2.60 19.51
N GLY A 40 27.85 -2.56 18.68
CA GLY A 40 26.57 -3.20 18.89
C GLY A 40 25.84 -3.35 17.56
N THR A 41 24.78 -4.14 17.54
CA THR A 41 23.94 -4.36 16.35
C THR A 41 22.51 -3.91 16.63
N LEU A 42 21.82 -3.51 15.57
CA LEU A 42 20.41 -3.13 15.59
C LEU A 42 19.65 -3.97 14.57
N GLU A 43 18.41 -4.33 14.90
CA GLU A 43 17.46 -4.87 13.93
C GLU A 43 16.84 -3.69 13.17
N VAL A 44 17.03 -3.67 11.85
CA VAL A 44 16.70 -2.53 10.98
C VAL A 44 15.65 -2.88 9.91
N SER A 45 14.90 -3.95 10.14
CA SER A 45 13.89 -4.49 9.22
C SER A 45 12.63 -4.91 9.97
N GLY A 46 11.55 -5.11 9.21
CA GLY A 46 10.25 -5.53 9.71
C GLY A 46 9.68 -4.66 10.82
N ARG A 47 8.98 -5.30 11.78
CA ARG A 47 8.23 -4.62 12.84
C ARG A 47 9.09 -3.73 13.72
N ASN A 48 10.39 -4.04 13.86
CA ASN A 48 11.34 -3.25 14.64
C ASN A 48 11.54 -1.83 14.11
N VAL A 49 11.25 -1.60 12.82
CA VAL A 49 11.30 -0.28 12.19
C VAL A 49 9.94 0.17 11.64
N GLY A 50 8.87 -0.52 12.04
CA GLY A 50 7.50 -0.17 11.68
C GLY A 50 7.06 -0.66 10.29
N LEU A 51 7.76 -1.65 9.73
CA LEU A 51 7.41 -2.35 8.50
C LEU A 51 6.69 -3.68 8.79
N PRO A 52 6.00 -4.28 7.79
CA PRO A 52 5.52 -5.66 7.84
C PRO A 52 6.60 -6.68 8.18
N ASP A 53 6.20 -7.81 8.75
CA ASP A 53 7.13 -8.87 9.08
C ASP A 53 7.87 -9.39 7.83
N GLY A 54 9.19 -9.57 7.95
CA GLY A 54 10.05 -10.01 6.86
C GLY A 54 10.44 -8.93 5.83
N GLN A 55 9.83 -7.73 5.86
CA GLN A 55 10.17 -6.68 4.91
C GLN A 55 11.52 -6.02 5.23
N MET A 56 12.37 -5.90 4.22
CA MET A 56 13.66 -5.21 4.35
C MET A 56 13.49 -3.72 4.66
N GLY A 57 14.39 -3.17 5.46
CA GLY A 57 14.48 -1.73 5.69
C GLY A 57 14.89 -0.97 4.43
N ASN A 58 14.65 0.33 4.42
CA ASN A 58 15.11 1.25 3.39
C ASN A 58 15.55 2.59 4.01
N SER A 59 16.18 3.46 3.20
CA SER A 59 16.73 4.72 3.69
C SER A 59 15.67 5.63 4.34
N GLU A 60 14.47 5.74 3.78
CA GLU A 60 13.41 6.60 4.34
C GLU A 60 12.96 6.10 5.72
N VAL A 61 12.60 4.82 5.81
CA VAL A 61 12.19 4.19 7.07
C VAL A 61 13.30 4.26 8.12
N GLY A 62 14.54 3.96 7.73
CA GLY A 62 15.70 3.98 8.62
C GLY A 62 15.96 5.37 9.19
N HIS A 63 16.02 6.40 8.35
CA HIS A 63 16.28 7.77 8.79
C HIS A 63 15.14 8.33 9.65
N LEU A 64 13.88 7.98 9.33
CA LEU A 64 12.72 8.36 10.15
C LEU A 64 12.81 7.76 11.55
N ASN A 65 13.08 6.46 11.68
CA ASN A 65 13.19 5.80 12.99
C ASN A 65 14.36 6.36 13.82
N ILE A 66 15.53 6.54 13.20
CA ILE A 66 16.72 7.11 13.84
C ILE A 66 16.43 8.54 14.34
N GLY A 67 15.83 9.38 13.49
CA GLY A 67 15.50 10.76 13.83
C GLY A 67 14.38 10.88 14.87
N ALA A 68 13.41 9.95 14.85
CA ALA A 68 12.28 9.94 15.76
C ALA A 68 12.63 9.38 17.16
N GLY A 69 13.67 8.56 17.27
CA GLY A 69 14.04 7.88 18.52
C GLY A 69 12.98 6.86 18.99
N ARG A 70 12.14 6.37 18.08
CA ARG A 70 11.09 5.38 18.32
C ARG A 70 10.72 4.67 17.02
N VAL A 71 10.03 3.54 17.14
CA VAL A 71 9.44 2.83 16.00
C VAL A 71 8.41 3.73 15.32
N VAL A 72 8.67 4.09 14.06
CA VAL A 72 7.73 4.85 13.21
C VAL A 72 6.96 3.85 12.36
N LYS A 73 5.77 3.46 12.84
CA LYS A 73 4.86 2.59 12.09
C LYS A 73 4.50 3.22 10.75
N GLN A 74 4.76 2.50 9.67
CA GLN A 74 4.38 2.91 8.32
C GLN A 74 2.87 2.80 8.14
N ALA A 75 2.33 3.57 7.19
CA ALA A 75 0.89 3.64 6.95
C ALA A 75 0.29 2.26 6.66
N TYR A 76 0.95 1.46 5.82
CA TYR A 76 0.57 0.08 5.52
C TYR A 76 0.40 -0.74 6.80
N THR A 77 1.47 -0.87 7.58
CA THR A 77 1.51 -1.65 8.82
C THR A 77 0.50 -1.17 9.85
N ARG A 78 0.26 0.14 9.91
CA ARG A 78 -0.72 0.73 10.83
C ARG A 78 -2.15 0.33 10.45
N ILE A 79 -2.49 0.30 9.17
CA ILE A 79 -3.83 -0.06 8.70
C ILE A 79 -4.05 -1.56 8.88
N GLU A 80 -3.08 -2.39 8.48
CA GLU A 80 -3.10 -3.85 8.71
C GLU A 80 -3.31 -4.20 10.19
N ASP A 81 -2.56 -3.56 11.10
CA ASP A 81 -2.73 -3.78 12.54
C ASP A 81 -4.14 -3.37 13.00
N ALA A 82 -4.68 -2.27 12.48
CA ALA A 82 -6.01 -1.79 12.84
C ALA A 82 -7.13 -2.69 12.32
N ILE A 83 -6.95 -3.31 11.15
CA ILE A 83 -7.89 -4.32 10.62
C ILE A 83 -7.82 -5.56 11.51
N ALA A 84 -6.61 -6.04 11.81
CA ALA A 84 -6.40 -7.25 12.61
C ALA A 84 -6.90 -7.13 14.06
N ASP A 85 -6.80 -5.94 14.68
CA ASP A 85 -7.27 -5.69 16.04
C ASP A 85 -8.70 -5.15 16.13
N GLY A 86 -9.34 -4.90 14.98
CA GLY A 86 -10.72 -4.41 14.86
C GLY A 86 -10.87 -2.89 14.97
N SER A 87 -9.83 -2.13 15.34
CA SER A 87 -9.92 -0.67 15.49
C SER A 87 -10.13 0.08 14.16
N PHE A 88 -9.87 -0.56 13.02
CA PHE A 88 -10.20 -0.04 11.69
C PHE A 88 -11.70 0.21 11.56
N TYR A 89 -12.53 -0.72 12.02
CA TYR A 89 -13.99 -0.65 11.92
C TYR A 89 -14.60 0.36 12.91
N GLU A 90 -13.85 0.79 13.92
CA GLU A 90 -14.23 1.86 14.86
C GLU A 90 -13.78 3.26 14.39
N ASN A 91 -13.12 3.38 13.24
CA ASN A 91 -12.56 4.66 12.79
C ASN A 91 -13.65 5.70 12.53
N ASP A 92 -13.61 6.82 13.25
CA ASP A 92 -14.61 7.91 13.15
C ASP A 92 -14.78 8.44 11.72
N ALA A 93 -13.69 8.57 10.95
CA ALA A 93 -13.76 9.12 9.60
C ALA A 93 -14.45 8.14 8.64
N LEU A 94 -14.10 6.85 8.72
CA LEU A 94 -14.79 5.81 7.94
C LEU A 94 -16.27 5.76 8.31
N ASN A 95 -16.57 5.64 9.61
CA ASN A 95 -17.94 5.60 10.10
C ASN A 95 -18.75 6.81 9.68
N SER A 96 -18.17 8.02 9.70
CA SER A 96 -18.86 9.23 9.25
C SER A 96 -19.26 9.22 7.77
N ALA A 97 -18.49 8.54 6.91
CA ALA A 97 -18.81 8.41 5.50
C ALA A 97 -20.01 7.47 5.28
N PHE A 98 -20.06 6.36 6.02
CA PHE A 98 -21.20 5.45 6.01
C PHE A 98 -22.45 6.09 6.64
N ASP A 99 -22.32 6.73 7.80
CA ASP A 99 -23.40 7.48 8.47
C ASP A 99 -24.03 8.51 7.51
N HIS A 100 -23.19 9.17 6.72
CA HIS A 100 -23.65 10.13 5.73
C HIS A 100 -24.59 9.47 4.71
N VAL A 101 -24.16 8.37 4.09
CA VAL A 101 -24.95 7.65 3.07
C VAL A 101 -26.22 7.05 3.66
N GLU A 102 -26.18 6.51 4.89
CA GLU A 102 -27.39 6.03 5.57
C GLU A 102 -28.40 7.14 5.82
N SER A 103 -27.94 8.36 6.13
CA SER A 103 -28.80 9.50 6.43
C SER A 103 -29.34 10.23 5.19
N THR A 104 -28.60 10.25 4.09
CA THR A 104 -28.94 11.00 2.86
C THR A 104 -29.43 10.10 1.73
N GLY A 105 -29.18 8.80 1.82
CA GLY A 105 -29.32 7.85 0.72
C GLY A 105 -28.18 7.97 -0.29
N GLY A 106 -28.10 6.99 -1.19
CA GLY A 106 -27.05 6.89 -2.19
C GLY A 106 -26.16 5.68 -1.96
N ARG A 107 -24.90 5.80 -2.36
CA ARG A 107 -23.92 4.71 -2.39
C ARG A 107 -22.56 5.20 -1.90
N VAL A 108 -21.80 4.35 -1.23
CA VAL A 108 -20.39 4.60 -0.95
C VAL A 108 -19.54 4.24 -2.18
N HIS A 109 -18.63 5.12 -2.57
CA HIS A 109 -17.71 4.88 -3.67
C HIS A 109 -16.30 4.66 -3.13
N PHE A 110 -15.78 3.45 -3.31
CA PHE A 110 -14.37 3.16 -3.05
C PHE A 110 -13.56 3.41 -4.31
N MET A 111 -12.38 3.99 -4.15
CA MET A 111 -11.45 4.21 -5.26
C MET A 111 -10.02 4.05 -4.76
N GLY A 112 -9.22 3.30 -5.50
CA GLY A 112 -7.87 2.98 -5.08
C GLY A 112 -7.18 2.02 -6.02
N LEU A 113 -5.86 1.90 -5.84
CA LEU A 113 -5.05 0.94 -6.56
C LEU A 113 -5.40 -0.48 -6.09
N VAL A 114 -5.71 -1.37 -7.03
CA VAL A 114 -6.14 -2.76 -6.78
C VAL A 114 -4.98 -3.69 -7.14
N SER A 115 -4.25 -4.10 -6.11
CA SER A 115 -3.07 -4.97 -6.14
C SER A 115 -2.58 -5.25 -4.72
N ASP A 116 -1.66 -6.20 -4.54
CA ASP A 116 -0.93 -6.48 -3.29
C ASP A 116 0.47 -5.81 -3.23
N GLY A 117 0.70 -4.77 -4.03
CA GLY A 117 2.03 -4.15 -4.15
C GLY A 117 2.51 -3.42 -2.88
N GLY A 118 1.61 -3.00 -1.99
CA GLY A 118 1.94 -2.40 -0.68
C GLY A 118 2.60 -1.00 -0.71
N VAL A 119 2.85 -0.43 -1.90
CA VAL A 119 3.49 0.89 -2.05
C VAL A 119 2.48 2.02 -1.90
N HIS A 120 1.35 1.93 -2.61
CA HIS A 120 0.30 2.96 -2.61
C HIS A 120 -1.01 2.49 -1.99
N SER A 121 -1.25 1.19 -1.96
CA SER A 121 -2.45 0.57 -1.41
C SER A 121 -2.15 -0.90 -1.09
N GLU A 122 -3.16 -1.56 -0.52
CA GLU A 122 -3.25 -3.00 -0.33
C GLU A 122 -4.69 -3.40 -0.64
N GLN A 123 -4.88 -4.46 -1.41
CA GLN A 123 -6.21 -4.89 -1.84
C GLN A 123 -7.05 -5.38 -0.65
N GLN A 124 -6.43 -5.96 0.36
CA GLN A 124 -7.11 -6.42 1.58
C GLN A 124 -7.73 -5.26 2.37
N HIS A 125 -7.14 -4.06 2.32
CA HIS A 125 -7.76 -2.86 2.92
C HIS A 125 -9.08 -2.50 2.23
N LEU A 126 -9.18 -2.69 0.91
CA LEU A 126 -10.42 -2.47 0.17
C LEU A 126 -11.47 -3.53 0.53
N HIS A 127 -11.06 -4.79 0.70
CA HIS A 127 -11.97 -5.86 1.16
C HIS A 127 -12.58 -5.52 2.52
N ALA A 128 -11.77 -5.08 3.49
CA ALA A 128 -12.27 -4.64 4.80
C ALA A 128 -13.28 -3.47 4.71
N LEU A 129 -13.11 -2.57 3.73
CA LEU A 129 -14.09 -1.51 3.47
C LEU A 129 -15.41 -2.03 2.87
N ILE A 130 -15.34 -3.05 2.00
CA ILE A 130 -16.51 -3.71 1.42
C ILE A 130 -17.29 -4.48 2.49
N GLU A 131 -16.59 -5.25 3.33
CA GLU A 131 -17.16 -5.92 4.51
C GLU A 131 -17.88 -4.91 5.42
N MET A 132 -17.23 -3.77 5.71
CA MET A 132 -17.82 -2.71 6.52
C MET A 132 -19.08 -2.10 5.88
N ALA A 133 -19.15 -2.02 4.54
CA ALA A 133 -20.36 -1.59 3.84
C ALA A 133 -21.49 -2.62 3.98
N ALA A 134 -21.16 -3.90 3.82
CA ALA A 134 -22.10 -5.02 3.92
C ALA A 134 -22.69 -5.16 5.32
N ASP A 135 -21.86 -5.09 6.36
CA ASP A 135 -22.27 -5.13 7.78
C ASP A 135 -23.27 -4.03 8.13
N ARG A 136 -23.16 -2.88 7.47
CA ARG A 136 -24.05 -1.72 7.64
C ARG A 136 -25.25 -1.75 6.69
N GLY A 137 -25.32 -2.71 5.77
CA GLY A 137 -26.35 -2.76 4.73
C GLY A 137 -26.32 -1.55 3.79
N VAL A 138 -25.16 -0.92 3.63
CA VAL A 138 -24.95 0.24 2.77
C VAL A 138 -24.48 -0.24 1.40
N GLU A 139 -25.14 0.24 0.35
CA GLU A 139 -24.70 -0.05 -1.01
C GLU A 139 -23.33 0.61 -1.27
N ALA A 140 -22.40 -0.16 -1.84
CA ALA A 140 -21.06 0.30 -2.21
C ALA A 140 -20.72 -0.07 -3.66
N VAL A 141 -19.75 0.66 -4.22
CA VAL A 141 -19.18 0.40 -5.56
C VAL A 141 -17.71 0.73 -5.57
N THR A 142 -16.94 -0.01 -6.37
CA THR A 142 -15.50 0.15 -6.49
C THR A 142 -15.10 0.73 -7.85
N HIS A 143 -14.21 1.71 -7.81
CA HIS A 143 -13.48 2.23 -8.96
C HIS A 143 -12.03 1.72 -8.89
N ALA A 144 -11.78 0.62 -9.61
CA ALA A 144 -10.52 -0.10 -9.57
C ALA A 144 -9.44 0.62 -10.39
N PHE A 145 -8.36 1.03 -9.73
CA PHE A 145 -7.17 1.52 -10.42
C PHE A 145 -6.16 0.38 -10.57
N MET A 146 -5.81 0.01 -11.80
CA MET A 146 -4.93 -1.14 -12.06
C MET A 146 -3.45 -0.77 -11.94
N ASP A 147 -2.66 -1.65 -11.32
CA ASP A 147 -1.26 -1.39 -11.00
C ASP A 147 -0.28 -1.67 -12.15
N GLY A 148 0.22 -2.90 -12.24
CA GLY A 148 1.22 -3.34 -13.23
C GLY A 148 2.57 -2.64 -13.15
N ARG A 149 2.84 -1.88 -12.07
CA ARG A 149 4.11 -1.19 -11.83
C ARG A 149 4.76 -1.62 -10.53
N ASP A 150 4.00 -1.71 -9.44
CA ASP A 150 4.51 -2.23 -8.17
C ASP A 150 4.35 -3.76 -8.10
N THR A 151 3.46 -4.33 -8.93
CA THR A 151 3.23 -5.76 -9.15
C THR A 151 3.48 -6.19 -10.62
N ASP A 152 3.21 -7.48 -10.93
CA ASP A 152 3.35 -8.01 -12.30
C ASP A 152 2.47 -7.24 -13.30
N PRO A 153 3.00 -6.84 -14.48
CA PRO A 153 2.26 -6.06 -15.48
C PRO A 153 1.01 -6.76 -16.05
N HIS A 154 0.89 -8.08 -15.87
CA HIS A 154 -0.23 -8.90 -16.33
C HIS A 154 -1.05 -9.51 -15.19
N GLY A 155 -0.75 -9.18 -13.92
CA GLY A 155 -1.47 -9.73 -12.75
C GLY A 155 -2.87 -9.17 -12.52
N GLY A 156 -3.33 -8.21 -13.33
CA GLY A 156 -4.61 -7.51 -13.13
C GLY A 156 -5.84 -8.41 -13.13
N GLU A 157 -5.83 -9.51 -13.91
CA GLU A 157 -6.93 -10.48 -13.99
C GLU A 157 -7.18 -11.18 -12.65
N ASP A 158 -6.13 -11.63 -11.97
CA ASP A 158 -6.24 -12.33 -10.70
C ASP A 158 -6.79 -11.41 -9.60
N TYR A 159 -6.28 -10.18 -9.51
CA TYR A 159 -6.74 -9.19 -8.54
C TYR A 159 -8.22 -8.83 -8.71
N LEU A 160 -8.67 -8.64 -9.96
CA LEU A 160 -10.08 -8.33 -10.23
C LEU A 160 -10.99 -9.54 -10.01
N THR A 161 -10.52 -10.75 -10.32
CA THR A 161 -11.26 -11.98 -10.02
C THR A 161 -11.50 -12.13 -8.51
N GLU A 162 -10.48 -11.87 -7.70
CA GLU A 162 -10.61 -11.89 -6.24
C GLU A 162 -11.56 -10.79 -5.73
N LEU A 163 -11.43 -9.56 -6.25
CA LEU A 163 -12.30 -8.44 -5.87
C LEU A 163 -13.77 -8.70 -6.22
N GLU A 164 -14.06 -9.23 -7.42
CA GLU A 164 -15.42 -9.60 -7.82
C GLU A 164 -15.97 -10.73 -6.94
N SER A 165 -15.13 -11.69 -6.55
CA SER A 165 -15.52 -12.75 -5.61
C SER A 165 -15.89 -12.19 -4.23
N VAL A 166 -15.11 -11.24 -3.70
CA VAL A 166 -15.41 -10.57 -2.41
C VAL A 166 -16.71 -9.79 -2.53
N ALA A 167 -16.87 -8.96 -3.57
CA ALA A 167 -18.09 -8.17 -3.76
C ALA A 167 -19.34 -9.07 -3.88
N ALA A 168 -19.24 -10.19 -4.59
CA ALA A 168 -20.32 -11.15 -4.72
C ALA A 168 -20.65 -11.87 -3.40
N ALA A 169 -19.66 -12.18 -2.58
CA ALA A 169 -19.85 -12.80 -1.27
C ALA A 169 -20.53 -11.85 -0.27
N GLU A 170 -20.10 -10.58 -0.26
CA GLU A 170 -20.62 -9.54 0.62
C GLU A 170 -21.94 -8.93 0.11
N GLY A 171 -22.27 -9.15 -1.17
CA GLY A 171 -23.49 -8.64 -1.80
C GLY A 171 -23.45 -7.13 -2.08
N THR A 172 -22.28 -6.51 -2.03
CA THR A 172 -22.05 -5.09 -2.33
C THR A 172 -20.59 -4.83 -2.71
N GLY A 173 -20.28 -3.63 -3.23
CA GLY A 173 -18.90 -3.27 -3.58
C GLY A 173 -18.49 -3.61 -5.02
N ASP A 174 -19.47 -3.89 -5.89
CA ASP A 174 -19.26 -4.22 -7.31
C ASP A 174 -18.30 -3.23 -8.01
N VAL A 175 -17.55 -3.70 -9.00
CA VAL A 175 -16.66 -2.84 -9.78
C VAL A 175 -17.47 -2.08 -10.84
N ALA A 176 -17.47 -0.75 -10.78
CA ALA A 176 -18.13 0.10 -11.79
C ALA A 176 -17.18 0.62 -12.87
N THR A 177 -15.91 0.84 -12.54
CA THR A 177 -14.92 1.33 -13.52
C THR A 177 -13.57 0.69 -13.26
N VAL A 178 -12.88 0.37 -14.34
CA VAL A 178 -11.48 -0.06 -14.32
C VAL A 178 -10.64 1.00 -15.04
N SER A 179 -9.55 1.44 -14.43
CA SER A 179 -8.65 2.44 -15.02
C SER A 179 -7.20 2.12 -14.69
N GLY A 180 -6.29 2.15 -15.66
CA GLY A 180 -4.87 2.02 -15.36
C GLY A 180 -4.38 3.17 -14.47
N ARG A 181 -3.47 2.90 -13.51
CA ARG A 181 -2.88 3.92 -12.61
C ARG A 181 -2.25 5.10 -13.35
N TYR A 182 -1.81 4.89 -14.59
CA TYR A 182 -1.30 5.95 -15.46
C TYR A 182 -2.32 7.08 -15.67
N TYR A 183 -3.61 6.76 -15.68
CA TYR A 183 -4.69 7.74 -15.81
C TYR A 183 -5.19 8.24 -14.45
N ALA A 184 -5.43 7.33 -13.51
CA ALA A 184 -6.07 7.64 -12.23
C ALA A 184 -5.12 8.22 -11.15
N MET A 185 -3.80 7.99 -11.26
CA MET A 185 -2.81 8.35 -10.24
C MET A 185 -1.64 9.16 -10.83
N ASP A 186 -1.92 10.04 -11.79
CA ASP A 186 -0.92 10.98 -12.32
C ASP A 186 -0.44 11.94 -11.22
N ARG A 187 0.86 12.21 -11.20
CA ARG A 187 1.52 13.14 -10.26
C ARG A 187 2.31 14.25 -10.95
N ASP A 188 2.23 14.30 -12.28
CA ASP A 188 3.00 15.23 -13.13
C ASP A 188 2.09 16.30 -13.73
N GLN A 189 0.88 16.48 -13.18
CA GLN A 189 -0.12 17.47 -13.59
C GLN A 189 -0.62 17.29 -15.03
N ASN A 190 -0.64 16.05 -15.54
CA ASN A 190 -1.24 15.74 -16.83
C ASN A 190 -2.75 15.63 -16.70
N TRP A 191 -3.43 16.78 -16.63
CA TRP A 191 -4.87 16.85 -16.37
C TRP A 191 -5.72 16.13 -17.42
N GLU A 192 -5.23 15.92 -18.64
CA GLU A 192 -5.92 15.09 -19.63
C GLU A 192 -6.03 13.62 -19.21
N ARG A 193 -5.02 13.10 -18.51
CA ARG A 193 -5.02 11.73 -17.98
C ARG A 193 -6.02 11.61 -16.82
N THR A 194 -5.90 12.52 -15.85
CA THR A 194 -6.81 12.60 -14.70
C THR A 194 -8.26 12.78 -15.14
N ARG A 195 -8.50 13.60 -16.17
CA ARG A 195 -9.84 13.82 -16.72
C ARG A 195 -10.46 12.53 -17.27
N ARG A 196 -9.71 11.64 -17.92
CA ARG A 196 -10.26 10.36 -18.40
C ARG A 196 -10.77 9.48 -17.26
N ALA A 197 -10.03 9.38 -16.16
CA ALA A 197 -10.48 8.65 -14.99
C ALA A 197 -11.71 9.32 -14.35
N TYR A 198 -11.70 10.65 -14.25
CA TYR A 198 -12.85 11.42 -13.73
C TYR A 198 -14.11 11.24 -14.58
N ASP A 199 -14.00 11.35 -15.90
CA ASP A 199 -15.12 11.23 -16.84
C ASP A 199 -15.75 9.82 -16.76
N ALA A 200 -14.93 8.77 -16.65
CA ALA A 200 -15.42 7.40 -16.45
C ALA A 200 -16.18 7.23 -15.12
N ILE A 201 -15.66 7.80 -14.02
CA ILE A 201 -16.24 7.67 -12.68
C ILE A 201 -17.52 8.50 -12.51
N VAL A 202 -17.47 9.77 -12.93
CA VAL A 202 -18.52 10.77 -12.62
C VAL A 202 -19.53 10.90 -13.75
N ASN A 203 -19.05 11.00 -14.99
CA ASN A 203 -19.90 11.21 -16.16
C ASN A 203 -20.34 9.89 -16.81
N ARG A 204 -19.74 8.76 -16.41
CA ARG A 204 -19.90 7.44 -17.06
C ARG A 204 -19.51 7.49 -18.53
N GLU A 205 -18.50 8.28 -18.84
CA GLU A 205 -17.96 8.43 -20.19
C GLU A 205 -16.60 7.72 -20.28
N ALA A 206 -16.56 6.61 -21.01
CA ALA A 206 -15.35 5.85 -21.28
C ALA A 206 -15.29 5.47 -22.76
N GLU A 207 -14.07 5.20 -23.26
CA GLU A 207 -13.86 4.76 -24.64
C GLU A 207 -14.33 3.30 -24.85
N PHE A 208 -14.32 2.51 -23.78
CA PHE A 208 -14.63 1.09 -23.78
C PHE A 208 -15.63 0.77 -22.67
N GLU A 209 -16.46 -0.26 -22.91
CA GLU A 209 -17.37 -0.86 -21.94
C GLU A 209 -17.11 -2.37 -21.94
N ALA A 210 -17.23 -2.99 -20.77
CA ALA A 210 -17.06 -4.43 -20.60
C ALA A 210 -18.15 -4.99 -19.67
N ALA A 211 -18.44 -6.28 -19.79
CA ALA A 211 -19.49 -6.92 -18.99
C ALA A 211 -19.03 -7.20 -17.54
N THR A 212 -17.74 -7.42 -17.35
CA THR A 212 -17.09 -7.66 -16.04
C THR A 212 -15.82 -6.83 -15.91
N ALA A 213 -15.30 -6.69 -14.70
CA ALA A 213 -14.01 -6.05 -14.47
C ALA A 213 -12.87 -6.87 -15.11
N VAL A 214 -12.97 -8.20 -15.06
CA VAL A 214 -12.00 -9.10 -15.71
C VAL A 214 -11.98 -8.92 -17.23
N ASP A 215 -13.14 -8.80 -17.87
CA ASP A 215 -13.22 -8.50 -19.30
C ASP A 215 -12.55 -7.16 -19.62
N ALA A 216 -12.72 -6.15 -18.75
CA ALA A 216 -12.13 -4.82 -18.94
C ALA A 216 -10.59 -4.83 -18.98
N VAL A 217 -9.92 -5.81 -18.34
CA VAL A 217 -8.45 -5.92 -18.39
C VAL A 217 -7.96 -6.92 -19.45
N THR A 218 -8.74 -7.95 -19.75
CA THR A 218 -8.35 -8.97 -20.74
C THR A 218 -8.60 -8.53 -22.18
N GLU A 219 -9.52 -7.58 -22.40
CA GLU A 219 -9.83 -6.98 -23.71
C GLU A 219 -9.12 -5.65 -23.99
N SER A 220 -8.31 -5.15 -23.03
CA SER A 220 -7.62 -3.83 -23.09
C SER A 220 -6.41 -3.77 -24.03
#